data_AF-A0A7I7WME7-F1
#
_entry.id   AF-A0A7I7WME7-F1
#
_cell.length_a   1.000
_cell.length_b   1.000
_cell.length_c   1.000
_cell.angle_alpha   90.00
_cell.angle_beta   90.00
_cell.angle_gamma   90.00
#
_symmetry.space_group_name_H-M   'P 1'
#
loop_
_entity.id
_entity.type
_entity.pdbx_description
1 polymer ?
#
loop_
_entity_poly.entity_id
_entity_poly.type
_entity_poly.pdbx_seq_one_letter_code
_entity_poly.pdbx_strand_id
1 'polypeptide(L)'
;MAHHADYLDRRDNHALCGAAINDVTTLTDPDAVCPECEQKLIQYHLAWWREKALAATAEVEALRAKYGEAAESDATTAEPEEKEPTTLLDHARRELTKLCREFDDAVPYFRLKNAMQAFSDGLENDQRVLLAQEIGGDGTLIRWSTMEVETLGWHVSNSPVQGDSGANWDAWVQDSYQSPKKSKRRFGRAR
;
A
#
# COMPACT_ATOMS: atom_id res chain seq x y z
N MET A 1 5.53 -14.07 42.37
CA MET A 1 5.54 -14.71 41.04
C MET A 1 4.10 -14.76 40.55
N ALA A 2 3.82 -14.06 39.46
CA ALA A 2 2.46 -13.93 38.94
C ALA A 2 2.09 -15.11 38.03
N HIS A 3 0.84 -15.55 38.06
CA HIS A 3 0.32 -16.55 37.15
C HIS A 3 -0.81 -15.97 36.30
N HIS A 4 -0.86 -16.32 35.02
CA HIS A 4 -2.01 -16.01 34.18
C HIS A 4 -3.14 -16.98 34.52
N ALA A 5 -4.33 -16.44 34.80
CA ALA A 5 -5.55 -17.24 34.85
C ALA A 5 -5.76 -17.98 33.51
N ASP A 6 -6.33 -19.17 33.55
CA ASP A 6 -6.60 -19.98 32.36
C ASP A 6 -7.85 -19.47 31.62
N TYR A 7 -7.70 -18.31 30.98
CA TYR A 7 -8.72 -17.71 30.14
C TYR A 7 -8.82 -18.38 28.76
N LEU A 8 -7.88 -19.24 28.41
CA LEU A 8 -7.88 -19.97 27.14
C LEU A 8 -8.88 -21.12 27.18
N ASP A 9 -8.87 -21.91 28.26
CA ASP A 9 -9.81 -23.02 28.46
C ASP A 9 -11.00 -22.64 29.37
N ARG A 10 -11.13 -21.35 29.73
CA ARG A 10 -12.18 -20.80 30.61
C ARG A 10 -12.25 -21.51 31.97
N ARG A 11 -11.09 -21.82 32.54
CA ARG A 11 -10.97 -22.45 33.86
C ARG A 11 -10.58 -21.42 34.90
N ASP A 12 -11.59 -20.88 35.56
CA ASP A 12 -11.41 -19.75 36.48
C ASP A 12 -10.64 -20.13 37.78
N ASN A 13 -10.54 -21.43 38.07
CA ASN A 13 -9.87 -21.95 39.28
C ASN A 13 -8.44 -22.43 39.02
N HIS A 14 -7.91 -22.27 37.79
CA HIS A 14 -6.58 -22.73 37.43
C HIS A 14 -5.80 -21.66 36.66
N ALA A 15 -4.49 -21.66 36.82
CA ALA A 15 -3.56 -20.91 36.00
C ALA A 15 -3.27 -21.66 34.71
N LEU A 16 -2.75 -20.95 33.70
CA LEU A 16 -2.29 -21.57 32.45
C LEU A 16 -1.29 -22.72 32.72
N CYS A 17 -0.36 -22.54 33.66
CA CYS A 17 0.58 -23.60 34.05
C CYS A 17 -0.07 -24.82 34.75
N GLY A 18 -1.35 -24.74 35.12
CA GLY A 18 -2.08 -25.80 35.81
C GLY A 18 -2.11 -25.67 37.34
N ALA A 19 -1.48 -24.65 37.90
CA ALA A 19 -1.59 -24.35 39.34
C ALA A 19 -3.02 -23.95 39.71
N ALA A 20 -3.52 -24.40 40.86
CA ALA A 20 -4.81 -23.97 41.37
C ALA A 20 -4.76 -22.49 41.80
N ILE A 21 -5.76 -21.71 41.39
CA ILE A 21 -5.93 -20.31 41.79
C ILE A 21 -7.04 -20.27 42.85
N ASN A 22 -6.68 -19.88 44.07
CA ASN A 22 -7.63 -19.73 45.16
C ASN A 22 -8.11 -18.28 45.32
N ASP A 23 -7.27 -17.30 44.96
CA ASP A 23 -7.59 -15.87 45.02
C ASP A 23 -7.05 -15.15 43.78
N VAL A 24 -7.94 -14.46 43.05
CA VAL A 24 -7.57 -13.65 41.88
C VAL A 24 -7.31 -12.21 42.35
N THR A 25 -6.09 -11.73 42.16
CA THR A 25 -5.71 -10.35 42.47
C THR A 25 -5.24 -9.65 41.20
N THR A 26 -5.81 -8.49 40.90
CA THR A 26 -5.34 -7.62 39.82
C THR A 26 -4.02 -6.99 40.23
N LEU A 27 -2.93 -7.37 39.56
CA LEU A 27 -1.61 -6.80 39.80
C LEU A 27 -1.43 -5.51 38.98
N THR A 28 -1.00 -4.42 39.63
CA THR A 28 -0.66 -3.14 38.98
C THR A 28 0.79 -3.06 38.51
N ASP A 29 1.65 -3.94 39.01
CA ASP A 29 3.06 -4.05 38.62
C ASP A 29 3.39 -5.54 38.53
N PRO A 30 3.77 -6.08 37.36
CA PRO A 30 4.01 -7.51 37.24
C PRO A 30 5.37 -7.84 37.86
N ASP A 31 5.34 -8.28 39.12
CA ASP A 31 6.32 -9.23 39.63
C ASP A 31 6.51 -10.35 38.60
N ALA A 32 7.76 -10.83 38.46
CA ALA A 32 8.17 -11.89 37.54
C ALA A 32 7.06 -12.95 37.33
N VAL A 33 6.58 -13.04 36.08
CA VAL A 33 5.52 -13.96 35.68
C VAL A 33 6.08 -15.38 35.65
N CYS A 34 5.22 -16.36 35.88
CA CYS A 34 5.58 -17.76 35.81
C CYS A 34 6.09 -18.15 34.41
N PRO A 35 7.33 -18.69 34.27
CA PRO A 35 7.87 -19.08 32.97
C PRO A 35 7.02 -20.11 32.22
N GLU A 36 6.34 -21.00 32.94
CA GLU A 36 5.43 -21.98 32.32
C GLU A 36 4.15 -21.31 31.78
N CYS A 37 3.62 -20.30 32.48
CA CYS A 37 2.51 -19.49 31.98
C CYS A 37 2.94 -18.68 30.75
N GLU A 38 4.13 -18.07 30.77
CA GLU A 38 4.70 -17.37 29.61
C GLU A 38 4.89 -18.31 28.41
N GLN A 39 5.46 -19.49 28.64
CA GLN A 39 5.70 -20.48 27.59
C GLN A 39 4.39 -20.95 26.95
N LYS A 40 3.36 -21.26 27.74
CA LYS A 40 2.05 -21.65 27.21
C LYS A 40 1.39 -20.52 26.42
N LEU A 41 1.53 -19.28 26.89
CA LEU A 41 1.02 -18.12 26.18
C LEU A 41 1.67 -17.96 24.81
N ILE A 42 3.00 -18.12 24.73
CA ILE A 42 3.75 -18.09 23.47
C ILE A 42 3.27 -19.21 22.53
N GLN A 43 3.15 -20.44 23.04
CA GLN A 43 2.67 -21.58 22.23
C GLN A 43 1.27 -21.33 21.66
N TYR A 44 0.37 -20.79 22.48
CA TYR A 44 -0.98 -20.43 22.04
C TYR A 44 -0.95 -19.35 20.95
N HIS A 45 -0.20 -18.26 21.14
CA HIS A 45 -0.08 -17.21 20.13
C HIS A 45 0.51 -17.73 18.82
N LEU A 46 1.53 -18.59 18.88
CA LEU A 46 2.11 -19.19 17.68
C LEU A 46 1.10 -20.06 16.93
N ALA A 47 0.33 -20.88 17.64
CA ALA A 47 -0.72 -21.70 17.05
C ALA A 47 -1.80 -20.84 16.39
N TRP A 48 -2.28 -19.81 17.11
CA TRP A 48 -3.29 -18.87 16.62
C TRP A 48 -2.82 -18.12 15.37
N TRP A 49 -1.60 -17.57 15.39
CA TRP A 49 -1.04 -16.86 14.24
C TRP A 49 -0.85 -17.78 13.03
N ARG A 50 -0.41 -19.03 13.25
CA ARG A 50 -0.29 -20.01 12.17
C ARG A 50 -1.64 -20.31 11.53
N GLU A 51 -2.68 -20.51 12.33
CA GLU A 51 -4.04 -20.72 11.84
C GLU A 51 -4.52 -19.52 11.00
N LYS A 52 -4.31 -18.30 11.49
CA LYS A 52 -4.67 -17.07 10.75
C LYS A 52 -3.91 -16.92 9.44
N ALA A 53 -2.61 -17.19 9.44
CA ALA A 53 -1.81 -17.14 8.22
C ALA A 53 -2.30 -18.15 7.18
N LEU A 54 -2.55 -19.40 7.60
CA LEU A 54 -3.07 -20.44 6.70
C LEU A 54 -4.45 -20.08 6.13
N ALA A 55 -5.35 -19.55 6.96
CA ALA A 55 -6.66 -19.10 6.50
C ALA A 55 -6.56 -17.97 5.47
N ALA A 56 -5.68 -16.98 5.71
CA ALA A 56 -5.45 -15.88 4.77
C ALA A 56 -4.85 -16.37 3.45
N THR A 57 -3.88 -17.30 3.49
CA THR A 57 -3.32 -17.91 2.28
C THR A 57 -4.40 -18.64 1.47
N ALA A 58 -5.24 -19.44 2.13
CA ALA A 58 -6.35 -20.13 1.48
C ALA A 58 -7.37 -19.16 0.85
N GLU A 59 -7.63 -18.02 1.50
CA GLU A 59 -8.49 -16.97 0.94
C GLU A 59 -7.88 -16.34 -0.31
N VAL A 60 -6.58 -16.02 -0.29
CA VAL A 60 -5.86 -15.50 -1.46
C VAL A 60 -5.88 -16.51 -2.60
N GLU A 61 -5.64 -17.79 -2.33
CA GLU A 61 -5.71 -18.86 -3.33
C GLU A 61 -7.13 -19.02 -3.90
N ALA A 62 -8.16 -18.95 -3.06
CA ALA A 62 -9.55 -18.99 -3.51
C ALA A 62 -9.92 -17.79 -4.36
N LEU A 63 -9.43 -16.59 -4.02
CA LEU A 63 -9.63 -15.38 -4.81
C LEU A 63 -8.89 -15.47 -6.15
N ARG A 64 -7.65 -15.97 -6.16
CA ARG A 64 -6.91 -16.25 -7.39
C ARG A 64 -7.62 -17.30 -8.24
N ALA A 65 -8.15 -18.38 -7.68
CA ALA A 65 -8.92 -19.35 -8.46
C ALA A 65 -10.24 -18.77 -9.00
N LYS A 66 -10.86 -17.85 -8.27
CA LYS A 66 -12.15 -17.23 -8.64
C LYS A 66 -12.02 -16.11 -9.67
N TYR A 67 -10.92 -15.36 -9.62
CA TYR A 67 -10.72 -14.13 -10.40
C TYR A 67 -9.46 -14.12 -11.25
N GLY A 68 -8.52 -15.03 -10.99
CA GLY A 68 -7.27 -15.20 -11.70
C GLY A 68 -7.37 -16.27 -12.77
N GLU A 69 -8.08 -15.95 -13.84
CA GLU A 69 -7.63 -16.31 -15.19
C GLU A 69 -8.14 -15.24 -16.16
N ALA A 70 -7.57 -14.04 -16.05
CA ALA A 70 -7.56 -13.07 -17.13
C ALA A 70 -6.16 -13.12 -17.76
N ALA A 71 -6.04 -14.03 -18.71
CA ALA A 71 -5.06 -14.09 -19.79
C ALA A 71 -3.68 -13.44 -19.52
N GLU A 72 -2.67 -14.29 -19.35
CA GLU A 72 -1.42 -14.10 -20.10
C GLU A 72 -1.78 -14.10 -21.60
N SER A 73 -2.28 -12.98 -22.10
CA SER A 73 -2.18 -12.70 -23.53
C SER A 73 -0.73 -12.33 -23.75
N ASP A 74 0.00 -13.31 -24.26
CA ASP A 74 1.24 -13.18 -25.00
C ASP A 74 1.08 -12.09 -26.09
N ALA A 75 1.19 -10.84 -25.67
CA ALA A 75 1.37 -9.71 -26.54
C ALA A 75 2.88 -9.47 -26.55
N THR A 76 3.56 -10.23 -27.41
CA THR A 76 4.80 -9.81 -28.06
C THR A 76 4.56 -8.39 -28.60
N THR A 77 4.83 -7.39 -27.76
CA THR A 77 4.78 -5.99 -28.13
C THR A 77 6.12 -5.72 -28.77
N ALA A 78 6.10 -5.75 -30.11
CA ALA A 78 7.18 -5.27 -30.94
C ALA A 78 7.68 -3.92 -30.40
N GLU A 79 8.97 -3.85 -30.06
CA GLU A 79 9.61 -2.60 -29.68
C GLU A 79 9.37 -1.57 -30.80
N PRO A 80 8.71 -0.42 -30.51
CA PRO A 80 8.73 0.68 -31.44
C PRO A 80 10.11 1.34 -31.33
N GLU A 81 10.84 1.35 -32.45
CA GLU A 81 12.10 2.09 -32.64
C GLU A 81 12.10 3.42 -31.88
N GLU A 82 13.15 3.64 -31.08
CA GLU A 82 13.41 4.87 -30.33
C GLU A 82 13.63 6.07 -31.27
N LYS A 83 12.57 6.61 -31.87
CA LYS A 83 12.61 7.90 -32.56
C LYS A 83 12.73 9.02 -31.53
N GLU A 84 13.80 9.80 -31.56
CA GLU A 84 14.02 10.98 -30.71
C GLU A 84 12.71 11.77 -30.54
N PRO A 85 12.34 12.16 -29.31
CA PRO A 85 11.04 12.74 -29.04
C PRO A 85 10.96 14.10 -29.72
N THR A 86 10.06 14.23 -30.68
CA THR A 86 9.87 15.45 -31.47
C THR A 86 9.07 16.52 -30.72
N THR A 87 8.38 16.13 -29.64
CA THR A 87 7.50 17.01 -28.83
C THR A 87 7.69 16.79 -27.33
N LEU A 88 7.22 17.73 -26.50
CA LEU A 88 7.28 17.57 -25.03
C LEU A 88 6.34 16.44 -24.55
N LEU A 89 5.21 16.24 -25.23
CA LEU A 89 4.34 15.09 -24.98
C LEU A 89 4.99 13.75 -25.34
N ASP A 90 5.81 13.68 -26.39
CA ASP A 90 6.56 12.45 -26.69
C ASP A 90 7.59 12.15 -25.60
N HIS A 91 8.22 13.20 -25.04
CA HIS A 91 9.11 13.04 -23.90
C HIS A 91 8.35 12.59 -22.65
N ALA A 92 7.19 13.18 -22.37
CA ALA A 92 6.33 12.77 -21.26
C ALA A 92 5.83 11.32 -21.42
N ARG A 93 5.45 10.91 -22.63
CA ARG A 93 5.05 9.54 -22.97
C ARG A 93 6.18 8.55 -22.71
N ARG A 94 7.42 8.87 -23.07
CA ARG A 94 8.58 8.03 -22.77
C ARG A 94 8.78 7.84 -21.26
N GLU A 95 8.67 8.91 -20.48
CA GLU A 95 8.74 8.84 -19.02
C GLU A 95 7.59 8.01 -18.43
N LEU A 96 6.38 8.11 -19.02
CA LEU A 96 5.26 7.25 -18.65
C LEU A 96 5.52 5.78 -18.97
N THR A 97 6.03 5.44 -20.16
CA THR A 97 6.38 4.05 -20.50
C THR A 97 7.44 3.49 -19.55
N LYS A 98 8.45 4.29 -19.20
CA LYS A 98 9.46 3.88 -18.21
C LYS A 98 8.82 3.60 -16.86
N LEU A 99 7.98 4.51 -16.36
CA LEU A 99 7.26 4.33 -15.11
C LEU A 99 6.38 3.08 -15.15
N CYS A 100 5.62 2.86 -16.23
CA CYS A 100 4.72 1.72 -16.34
C CYS A 100 5.47 0.39 -16.31
N ARG A 101 6.69 0.31 -16.88
CA ARG A 101 7.54 -0.89 -16.82
C ARG A 101 8.02 -1.25 -15.42
N GLU A 102 7.93 -0.34 -14.45
CA GLU A 102 8.25 -0.63 -13.04
C GLU A 102 7.13 -1.41 -12.33
N PHE A 103 5.96 -1.56 -12.96
CA PHE A 103 4.79 -2.19 -12.37
C PHE A 103 4.23 -3.27 -13.29
N ASP A 104 3.94 -4.46 -12.73
CA ASP A 104 3.42 -5.59 -13.50
C ASP A 104 1.92 -5.48 -13.78
N ASP A 105 1.13 -5.05 -12.79
CA ASP A 105 -0.32 -4.98 -12.90
C ASP A 105 -0.82 -3.54 -13.09
N ALA A 106 -0.63 -2.71 -12.06
CA ALA A 106 -1.25 -1.39 -11.94
C ALA A 106 -0.24 -0.31 -11.61
N VAL A 107 -0.36 0.85 -12.25
CA VAL A 107 0.43 2.03 -11.87
C VAL A 107 -0.28 2.77 -10.75
N PRO A 108 0.30 2.92 -9.54
CA PRO A 108 -0.34 3.67 -8.46
C PRO A 108 -0.45 5.15 -8.83
N TYR A 109 -1.64 5.75 -8.62
CA TYR A 109 -1.91 7.15 -8.99
C TYR A 109 -0.89 8.13 -8.39
N PHE A 110 -0.44 7.90 -7.16
CA PHE A 110 0.55 8.77 -6.52
C PHE A 110 1.93 8.71 -7.20
N ARG A 111 2.32 7.54 -7.73
CA ARG A 111 3.57 7.37 -8.48
C ARG A 111 3.49 8.10 -9.82
N LEU A 112 2.38 7.88 -10.55
CA LEU A 112 2.07 8.60 -11.78
C LEU A 112 2.11 10.12 -11.58
N LYS A 113 1.43 10.60 -10.54
CA LYS A 113 1.39 12.02 -10.20
C LYS A 113 2.77 12.59 -9.87
N ASN A 114 3.54 11.90 -9.04
CA ASN A 114 4.85 12.38 -8.63
C ASN A 114 5.84 12.40 -9.81
N ALA A 115 5.80 11.38 -10.67
CA ALA A 115 6.63 11.32 -11.87
C ALA A 115 6.30 12.47 -12.84
N MET A 116 5.02 12.70 -13.12
CA MET A 116 4.60 13.79 -14.02
C MET A 116 4.80 15.18 -13.41
N GLN A 117 4.72 15.30 -12.09
CA GLN A 117 5.10 16.55 -11.42
C GLN A 117 6.60 16.80 -11.53
N ALA A 118 7.44 15.80 -11.26
CA ALA A 118 8.90 15.94 -11.39
C ALA A 118 9.31 16.28 -12.82
N PHE A 119 8.66 15.66 -13.82
CA PHE A 119 8.81 16.01 -15.22
C PHE A 119 8.50 17.49 -15.48
N SER A 120 7.32 17.96 -15.05
CA SER A 120 6.91 19.36 -15.21
C SER A 120 7.83 20.33 -14.45
N ASP A 121 8.33 19.94 -13.29
CA ASP A 121 9.23 20.76 -12.48
C ASP A 121 10.61 20.93 -13.16
N GLY A 122 11.04 19.93 -13.93
CA GLY A 122 12.25 19.98 -14.75
C GLY A 122 12.15 20.86 -16.01
N LEU A 123 10.96 21.27 -16.42
CA LEU A 123 10.75 22.14 -17.59
C LEU A 123 10.95 23.63 -17.24
N GLU A 124 11.48 24.39 -18.20
CA GLU A 124 11.48 25.85 -18.13
C GLU A 124 10.06 26.42 -18.29
N ASN A 125 9.86 27.69 -17.93
CA ASN A 125 8.54 28.32 -17.99
C ASN A 125 7.93 28.29 -19.40
N ASP A 126 8.73 28.58 -20.42
CA ASP A 126 8.26 28.58 -21.82
C ASP A 126 7.91 27.15 -22.28
N GLN A 127 8.66 26.15 -21.83
CA GLN A 127 8.37 24.74 -22.09
C GLN A 127 7.09 24.28 -21.39
N ARG A 128 6.79 24.75 -20.18
CA ARG A 128 5.50 24.45 -19.51
C ARG A 128 4.32 25.04 -20.27
N VAL A 129 4.48 26.23 -20.87
CA VAL A 129 3.44 26.85 -21.70
C VAL A 129 3.25 26.06 -22.99
N LEU A 130 4.33 25.64 -23.65
CA LEU A 130 4.27 24.78 -24.84
C LEU A 130 3.62 23.44 -24.52
N LEU A 131 4.00 22.79 -23.42
CA LEU A 131 3.37 21.54 -22.96
C LEU A 131 1.87 21.72 -22.74
N ALA A 132 1.44 22.82 -22.11
CA ALA A 132 0.01 23.10 -21.93
C ALA A 132 -0.72 23.31 -23.28
N GLN A 133 -0.05 23.88 -24.28
CA GLN A 133 -0.60 24.00 -25.64
C GLN A 133 -0.69 22.64 -26.33
N GLU A 134 0.33 21.78 -26.19
CA GLU A 134 0.36 20.43 -26.75
C GLU A 134 -0.71 19.52 -26.13
N ILE A 135 -0.94 19.60 -24.82
CA ILE A 135 -2.04 18.89 -24.13
C ILE A 135 -3.41 19.36 -24.64
N GLY A 136 -3.52 20.63 -25.03
CA GLY A 136 -4.73 21.19 -25.60
C GLY A 136 -5.93 21.14 -24.66
N GLY A 137 -7.09 20.77 -25.19
CA GLY A 137 -8.37 20.77 -24.46
C GLY A 137 -8.54 19.63 -23.45
N ASP A 138 -7.61 18.67 -23.41
CA ASP A 138 -7.73 17.44 -22.62
C ASP A 138 -7.46 17.65 -21.12
N GLY A 139 -7.07 18.87 -20.73
CA GLY A 139 -7.02 19.32 -19.35
C GLY A 139 -5.59 19.40 -18.82
N THR A 140 -5.38 18.94 -17.57
CA THR A 140 -4.08 19.03 -16.91
C THR A 140 -3.16 17.88 -17.36
N LEU A 141 -1.83 18.07 -17.23
CA LEU A 141 -0.84 17.01 -17.51
C LEU A 141 -1.17 15.69 -16.81
N ILE A 142 -1.65 15.74 -15.56
CA ILE A 142 -2.04 14.54 -14.80
C ILE A 142 -3.26 13.82 -15.40
N ARG A 143 -4.20 14.56 -15.99
CA ARG A 143 -5.37 13.97 -16.64
C ARG A 143 -4.98 13.33 -17.96
N TRP A 144 -4.20 14.04 -18.76
CA TRP A 144 -3.61 13.50 -19.99
C TRP A 144 -2.82 12.22 -19.69
N SER A 145 -1.94 12.25 -18.70
CA SER A 145 -1.11 11.09 -18.36
C SER A 145 -1.93 9.89 -17.85
N THR A 146 -3.05 10.13 -17.16
CA THR A 146 -3.94 9.05 -16.70
C THR A 146 -4.58 8.35 -17.89
N MET A 147 -5.08 9.13 -18.86
CA MET A 147 -5.64 8.58 -20.10
C MET A 147 -4.57 7.87 -20.92
N GLU A 148 -3.36 8.42 -20.98
CA GLU A 148 -2.26 7.83 -21.76
C GLU A 148 -1.77 6.50 -21.18
N VAL A 149 -1.77 6.35 -19.85
CA VAL A 149 -1.48 5.05 -19.23
C VAL A 149 -2.53 4.01 -19.63
N GLU A 150 -3.80 4.40 -19.67
CA GLU A 150 -4.90 3.54 -20.13
C GLU A 150 -4.81 3.18 -21.62
N THR A 151 -4.40 4.12 -22.49
CA THR A 151 -4.22 3.84 -23.94
C THR A 151 -3.07 2.89 -24.21
N LEU A 152 -2.04 2.92 -23.36
CA LEU A 152 -0.91 2.01 -23.42
C LEU A 152 -1.22 0.60 -22.85
N GLY A 153 -2.44 0.37 -22.34
CA GLY A 153 -2.91 -0.92 -21.85
C GLY A 153 -2.65 -1.17 -20.35
N TRP A 154 -2.12 -0.19 -19.63
CA TRP A 154 -1.97 -0.24 -18.18
C TRP A 154 -3.19 0.38 -17.49
N HIS A 155 -3.40 0.07 -16.21
CA HIS A 155 -4.47 0.68 -15.42
C HIS A 155 -3.90 1.51 -14.27
N VAL A 156 -4.54 2.65 -13.99
CA VAL A 156 -4.17 3.52 -12.87
C VAL A 156 -4.97 3.14 -11.64
N SER A 157 -4.29 2.66 -10.60
CA SER A 157 -4.93 2.29 -9.33
C SER A 157 -4.90 3.47 -8.36
N ASN A 158 -6.07 3.79 -7.77
CA ASN A 158 -6.17 4.70 -6.63
C ASN A 158 -5.82 3.99 -5.29
N SER A 159 -5.56 2.69 -5.32
CA SER A 159 -5.16 1.92 -4.14
C SER A 159 -3.64 1.98 -3.96
N PRO A 160 -3.12 2.41 -2.80
CA PRO A 160 -1.69 2.28 -2.49
C PRO A 160 -1.25 0.83 -2.27
N VAL A 161 -2.16 -0.15 -2.34
CA VAL A 161 -2.01 -1.52 -1.80
C VAL A 161 -2.09 -2.61 -2.88
N GLN A 162 -1.54 -2.38 -4.06
CA GLN A 162 -1.54 -3.40 -5.13
C GLN A 162 -0.16 -3.63 -5.78
N GLY A 163 0.93 -3.30 -5.08
CA GLY A 163 2.30 -3.59 -5.51
C GLY A 163 3.05 -4.47 -4.51
N ASP A 164 4.09 -5.14 -5.00
CA ASP A 164 4.93 -6.07 -4.26
C ASP A 164 5.38 -5.52 -2.89
N SER A 165 5.39 -6.40 -1.90
CA SER A 165 5.49 -6.12 -0.47
C SER A 165 6.69 -5.23 -0.06
N GLY A 166 7.75 -5.19 -0.87
CA GLY A 166 8.90 -4.30 -0.68
C GLY A 166 8.60 -2.83 -0.96
N ALA A 167 7.85 -2.51 -2.01
CA ALA A 167 7.45 -1.14 -2.34
C ALA A 167 6.38 -0.58 -1.38
N ASN A 168 5.66 -1.48 -0.71
CA ASN A 168 4.65 -1.15 0.31
C ASN A 168 5.28 -0.52 1.56
N TRP A 169 6.46 -0.99 1.99
CA TRP A 169 7.17 -0.42 3.14
C TRP A 169 7.64 1.02 2.89
N ASP A 170 8.24 1.30 1.73
CA ASP A 170 8.69 2.65 1.38
C ASP A 170 7.53 3.64 1.23
N ALA A 171 6.39 3.19 0.69
CA ALA A 171 5.19 4.02 0.60
C ALA A 171 4.62 4.37 1.98
N TRP A 172 4.62 3.41 2.91
CA TRP A 172 4.12 3.63 4.28
C TRP A 172 5.05 4.50 5.13
N VAL A 173 6.37 4.33 4.95
CA VAL A 173 7.39 5.17 5.61
C VAL A 173 7.35 6.62 5.11
N GLN A 174 7.02 6.85 3.84
CA GLN A 174 6.86 8.22 3.32
C GLN A 174 5.53 8.88 3.75
N ASP A 175 4.44 8.12 3.88
CA ASP A 175 3.12 8.66 4.24
C ASP A 175 3.04 9.08 5.73
N SER A 176 3.73 8.37 6.61
CA SER A 176 3.81 8.70 8.04
C SER A 176 4.55 10.02 8.34
N TYR A 177 5.26 10.59 7.36
CA TYR A 177 5.93 11.90 7.47
C TYR A 177 5.18 13.06 6.81
N GLN A 178 3.96 12.87 6.28
CA GLN A 178 3.12 14.00 5.92
C GLN A 178 2.53 14.66 7.18
N SER A 179 3.23 15.70 7.65
CA SER A 179 2.71 16.62 8.66
C SER A 179 1.32 17.11 8.22
N PRO A 180 0.27 17.00 9.06
CA PRO A 180 -1.07 17.38 8.67
C PRO A 180 -1.09 18.84 8.21
N LYS A 181 -1.45 19.06 6.93
CA LYS A 181 -1.59 20.40 6.36
C LYS A 181 -2.56 21.18 7.23
N LYS A 182 -2.08 22.28 7.83
CA LYS A 182 -2.89 23.16 8.69
C LYS A 182 -4.18 23.55 7.96
N SER A 183 -5.32 23.08 8.46
CA SER A 183 -6.62 23.49 7.96
C SER A 183 -6.75 25.01 8.13
N LYS A 184 -6.80 25.76 7.02
CA LYS A 184 -7.07 27.19 7.01
C LYS A 184 -8.53 27.38 7.44
N ARG A 185 -8.78 27.54 8.75
CA ARG A 185 -10.09 27.95 9.29
C ARG A 185 -10.44 29.31 8.67
N ARG A 186 -11.37 29.34 7.72
CA ARG A 186 -12.06 30.57 7.31
C ARG A 186 -13.06 30.91 8.40
N PHE A 187 -12.71 31.85 9.28
CA PHE A 187 -13.70 32.49 10.13
C PHE A 187 -14.57 33.39 9.26
N GLY A 188 -15.84 33.00 9.11
CA GLY A 188 -16.87 33.80 8.45
C GLY A 188 -17.20 35.04 9.28
N ARG A 189 -17.41 36.15 8.58
CA ARG A 189 -17.86 37.47 9.07
C ARG A 189 -19.13 37.35 9.95
N ALA A 190 -19.11 38.00 11.11
CA ALA A 190 -20.33 38.31 11.86
C ALA A 190 -21.18 39.34 11.09
N ARG A 191 -22.50 39.11 11.07
CA ARG A 191 -23.51 40.12 10.74
C ARG A 191 -23.89 40.89 12.00
#